data_AF-A0A4V1CML2-F1
#
_entry.id   AF-A0A4V1CML2-F1
#
_cell.length_a   1.000
_cell.length_b   1.000
_cell.length_c   1.000
_cell.angle_alpha   90.00
_cell.angle_beta   90.00
_cell.angle_gamma   90.00
#
_symmetry.space_group_name_H-M   'P 1'
#
loop_
_entity.id
_entity.type
_entity.pdbx_description
1 polymer ?
#
loop_
_entity_poly.entity_id
_entity_poly.type
_entity_poly.pdbx_seq_one_letter_code
_entity_poly.pdbx_strand_id
1 'polypeptide(L)'
;MDAIDAVAADHRTTRVEAREAIRDAIVTVAEQHGEVHIADVRPLIPTWAAPSQIGAVMCALRRQHVLVPTGEYRPNGGTASRNAAKAAQVYRLAGPIQTSAA
;
A
#
# COMPACT_ATOMS: atom_id res chain seq x y z
N MET A 1 36.13 -2.54 9.45
CA MET A 1 34.70 -2.62 9.14
C MET A 1 34.27 -4.03 9.43
N ASP A 2 33.61 -4.23 10.55
CA ASP A 2 33.11 -5.54 10.94
C ASP A 2 31.73 -5.81 10.31
N ALA A 3 31.15 -6.97 10.59
CA ALA A 3 29.84 -7.34 10.05
C ALA A 3 28.72 -6.39 10.53
N ILE A 4 28.85 -5.77 11.70
CA ILE A 4 27.88 -4.81 12.24
C ILE A 4 27.99 -3.50 11.47
N ASP A 5 29.20 -3.00 11.21
CA ASP A 5 29.42 -1.80 10.40
C ASP A 5 28.90 -1.98 8.97
N ALA A 6 29.08 -3.17 8.38
CA ALA A 6 28.60 -3.48 7.04
C ALA A 6 27.07 -3.54 6.94
N VAL A 7 26.40 -4.08 7.98
CA VAL A 7 24.93 -4.07 8.09
C VAL A 7 24.41 -2.66 8.35
N ALA A 8 25.06 -1.88 9.23
CA ALA A 8 24.69 -0.50 9.51
C ALA A 8 24.86 0.42 8.28
N ALA A 9 25.82 0.10 7.40
CA ALA A 9 26.04 0.81 6.14
C ALA A 9 25.18 0.29 4.97
N ASP A 10 24.40 -0.78 5.16
CA ASP A 10 23.53 -1.34 4.12
C ASP A 10 22.29 -0.46 3.94
N HIS A 11 22.37 0.42 2.96
CA HIS A 11 21.30 1.34 2.57
C HIS A 11 20.25 0.70 1.64
N ARG A 12 20.36 -0.61 1.34
CA ARG A 12 19.45 -1.28 0.41
C ARG A 12 18.11 -1.51 1.08
N THR A 13 17.09 -0.78 0.64
CA THR A 13 15.72 -0.99 1.10
C THR A 13 15.22 -2.38 0.72
N THR A 14 14.73 -3.11 1.72
CA THR A 14 14.30 -4.49 1.60
C THR A 14 12.88 -4.61 1.07
N ARG A 15 12.55 -5.80 0.55
CA ARG A 15 11.16 -6.14 0.16
C ARG A 15 10.20 -6.18 1.35
N VAL A 16 10.71 -6.23 2.58
CA VAL A 16 9.91 -6.20 3.81
C VAL A 16 9.44 -4.78 4.06
N GLU A 17 10.36 -3.82 4.11
CA GLU A 17 10.07 -2.39 4.30
C GLU A 17 9.09 -1.86 3.25
N ALA A 18 9.22 -2.29 1.98
CA ALA A 18 8.26 -1.93 0.93
C ALA A 18 6.82 -2.34 1.27
N ARG A 19 6.65 -3.56 1.81
CA ARG A 19 5.33 -4.08 2.16
C ARG A 19 4.77 -3.40 3.40
N GLU A 20 5.63 -3.03 4.34
CA GLU A 20 5.27 -2.28 5.55
C GLU A 20 4.81 -0.87 5.19
N ALA A 21 5.60 -0.11 4.43
CA ALA A 21 5.21 1.22 3.96
C ALA A 21 3.87 1.22 3.20
N ILE A 22 3.59 0.17 2.42
CA ILE A 22 2.29 0.01 1.75
C ILE A 22 1.16 -0.27 2.74
N ARG A 23 1.39 -1.09 3.77
CA ARG A 23 0.39 -1.35 4.82
C ARG A 23 0.09 -0.08 5.60
N ASP A 24 1.11 0.69 5.98
CA ASP A 24 0.96 1.93 6.73
C ASP A 24 0.18 2.98 5.94
N ALA A 25 0.45 3.10 4.63
CA ALA A 25 -0.32 3.97 3.75
C ALA A 25 -1.79 3.54 3.63
N ILE A 26 -2.07 2.24 3.57
CA ILE A 26 -3.46 1.72 3.54
C ILE A 26 -4.18 2.06 4.85
N VAL A 27 -3.53 1.89 6.00
CA VAL A 27 -4.08 2.26 7.30
C VAL A 27 -4.37 3.75 7.35
N THR A 28 -3.39 4.58 6.99
CA THR A 28 -3.54 6.05 6.96
C THR A 28 -4.73 6.49 6.11
N VAL A 29 -4.88 5.95 4.91
CA VAL A 29 -6.01 6.27 4.02
C VAL A 29 -7.35 5.84 4.64
N ALA A 30 -7.41 4.65 5.22
CA ALA A 30 -8.62 4.15 5.87
C ALA A 30 -9.02 5.02 7.07
N GLU A 31 -8.05 5.49 7.86
CA GLU A 31 -8.29 6.38 8.99
C GLU A 31 -8.77 7.77 8.55
N GLN A 32 -8.23 8.31 7.45
CA GLN A 32 -8.59 9.63 6.93
C GLN A 32 -9.94 9.66 6.22
N HIS A 33 -10.28 8.60 5.49
CA HIS A 33 -11.43 8.60 4.57
C HIS A 33 -12.52 7.59 4.94
N GLY A 34 -12.26 6.66 5.86
CA GLY A 34 -13.15 5.53 6.18
C GLY A 34 -13.12 4.40 5.15
N GLU A 35 -12.53 4.64 3.98
CA GLU A 35 -12.44 3.72 2.85
C GLU A 35 -11.04 3.77 2.24
N VAL A 36 -10.70 2.71 1.51
CA VAL A 36 -9.40 2.53 0.86
C VAL A 36 -9.61 2.44 -0.65
N HIS A 37 -9.00 3.39 -1.36
CA HIS A 37 -8.88 3.37 -2.81
C HIS A 37 -7.42 3.52 -3.23
N ILE A 38 -7.03 2.85 -4.32
CA ILE A 38 -5.63 2.80 -4.76
C ILE A 38 -5.06 4.16 -5.17
N ALA A 39 -5.91 5.08 -5.65
CA ALA A 39 -5.48 6.43 -6.01
C ALA A 39 -5.12 7.26 -4.76
N ASP A 40 -5.77 6.99 -3.63
CA ASP A 40 -5.53 7.67 -2.37
C ASP A 40 -4.30 7.07 -1.64
N VAL A 41 -4.02 5.77 -1.85
CA VAL A 41 -2.84 5.08 -1.29
C VAL A 41 -1.54 5.49 -1.99
N ARG A 42 -1.51 5.52 -3.34
CA ARG A 42 -0.28 5.73 -4.13
C ARG A 42 0.55 6.95 -3.73
N PRO A 43 -0.05 8.14 -3.46
CA PRO A 43 0.72 9.33 -3.07
C PRO A 43 1.47 9.21 -1.75
N LEU A 44 1.04 8.30 -0.86
CA LEU A 44 1.67 8.06 0.43
C LEU A 44 2.82 7.04 0.37
N ILE A 45 2.97 6.35 -0.77
CA ILE A 45 4.00 5.33 -0.95
C ILE A 45 5.33 6.00 -1.33
N PRO A 46 6.43 5.69 -0.62
CA PRO A 46 7.76 6.15 -1.02
C PRO A 46 8.12 5.72 -2.44
N THR A 47 8.81 6.59 -3.19
CA THR A 47 9.12 6.38 -4.62
C THR A 47 10.04 5.19 -4.90
N TRP A 48 10.76 4.69 -3.89
CA TRP A 48 11.59 3.50 -3.99
C TRP A 48 10.78 2.19 -3.98
N ALA A 49 9.53 2.21 -3.50
CA ALA A 49 8.67 1.03 -3.49
C ALA A 49 8.05 0.82 -4.87
N ALA A 50 8.13 -0.41 -5.38
CA ALA A 50 7.68 -0.69 -6.73
C ALA A 50 6.13 -0.63 -6.81
N PRO A 51 5.54 0.07 -7.80
CA PRO A 51 4.08 0.19 -7.92
C PRO A 51 3.34 -1.16 -8.02
N SER A 52 4.00 -2.20 -8.55
CA SER A 52 3.46 -3.56 -8.62
C SER A 52 3.23 -4.18 -7.24
N GLN A 53 4.00 -3.78 -6.23
CA GLN A 53 3.84 -4.27 -4.85
C GLN A 53 2.55 -3.77 -4.21
N ILE A 54 2.07 -2.57 -4.57
CA ILE A 54 0.81 -2.00 -4.05
C ILE A 54 -0.36 -2.94 -4.38
N GLY A 55 -0.50 -3.29 -5.66
CA GLY A 55 -1.54 -4.21 -6.11
C GLY A 55 -1.42 -5.59 -5.48
N ALA A 56 -0.19 -6.10 -5.30
CA ALA A 56 0.05 -7.39 -4.66
C ALA A 56 -0.37 -7.40 -3.18
N VAL A 57 -0.03 -6.35 -2.41
CA VAL A 57 -0.40 -6.22 -1.00
C VAL A 57 -1.92 -6.08 -0.85
N MET A 58 -2.57 -5.20 -1.62
CA MET A 58 -4.03 -5.05 -1.57
C MET A 58 -4.75 -6.35 -1.92
N CYS A 59 -4.28 -7.08 -2.93
CA CYS A 59 -4.83 -8.38 -3.30
C CYS A 59 -4.68 -9.41 -2.17
N ALA A 60 -3.52 -9.45 -1.51
CA ALA A 60 -3.29 -10.33 -0.37
C ALA A 60 -4.24 -10.01 0.80
N LEU A 61 -4.37 -8.73 1.16
CA LEU A 61 -5.27 -8.27 2.23
C LEU A 61 -6.74 -8.56 1.91
N ARG A 62 -7.15 -8.43 0.64
CA ARG A 62 -8.49 -8.83 0.19
C ARG A 62 -8.73 -10.33 0.38
N ARG A 63 -7.77 -11.17 -0.02
CA ARG A 63 -7.85 -12.64 0.15
C ARG A 63 -7.88 -13.06 1.62
N GLN A 64 -7.27 -12.26 2.50
CA GLN A 64 -7.31 -12.43 3.95
C GLN A 64 -8.57 -11.84 4.60
N HIS A 65 -9.51 -11.31 3.80
CA HIS A 65 -10.72 -10.63 4.26
C HIS A 65 -10.47 -9.40 5.15
N VAL A 66 -9.26 -8.84 5.14
CA VAL A 66 -8.90 -7.60 5.83
C VAL A 66 -9.41 -6.38 5.06
N LEU A 67 -9.26 -6.40 3.73
CA LEU A 67 -9.92 -5.45 2.83
C LEU A 67 -11.19 -6.09 2.28
N VAL A 68 -12.33 -5.50 2.63
CA VAL A 68 -13.64 -5.95 2.15
C VAL A 68 -14.14 -4.99 1.08
N PRO A 69 -14.47 -5.47 -0.14
CA PRO A 69 -15.08 -4.64 -1.17
C PRO A 69 -16.36 -3.97 -0.67
N THR A 70 -16.53 -2.69 -0.98
CA THR A 70 -17.78 -1.96 -0.67
C THR A 70 -18.84 -2.17 -1.74
N GLY A 71 -18.44 -2.65 -2.93
CA GLY A 71 -19.27 -2.72 -4.13
C GLY A 71 -19.11 -1.49 -5.02
N GLU A 72 -18.50 -0.42 -4.49
CA GLU A 72 -18.24 0.80 -5.24
C GLU A 72 -16.95 0.74 -6.04
N TYR A 73 -16.92 1.54 -7.11
CA TYR A 73 -15.78 1.69 -7.99
C TYR A 73 -15.55 3.18 -8.25
N ARG A 74 -14.31 3.62 -8.06
CA ARG A 74 -13.88 5.00 -8.32
C ARG A 74 -12.81 5.03 -9.43
N PRO A 75 -12.80 6.03 -10.31
CA PRO A 75 -11.74 6.18 -11.29
C PRO A 75 -10.37 6.33 -10.60
N ASN A 76 -9.32 5.75 -11.18
CA ASN A 76 -7.95 5.92 -10.66
C ASN A 76 -7.45 7.37 -10.73
N GLY A 77 -8.04 8.19 -11.60
CA GLY A 77 -7.61 9.56 -11.81
C GLY A 77 -6.22 9.69 -12.44
N GLY A 78 -5.75 10.93 -12.54
CA GLY A 78 -4.50 11.32 -13.21
C GLY A 78 -4.60 11.27 -14.74
N THR A 79 -3.90 12.13 -15.47
CA THR A 79 -3.94 12.14 -16.95
C THR A 79 -2.78 11.37 -17.58
N ALA A 80 -1.75 11.05 -16.80
CA ALA A 80 -0.48 10.50 -17.30
C ALA A 80 -0.44 8.96 -17.44
N SER A 81 -1.42 8.23 -16.91
CA SER A 81 -1.44 6.76 -16.92
C SER A 81 -2.49 6.21 -17.86
N ARG A 82 -2.13 5.18 -18.65
CA ARG A 82 -3.11 4.41 -19.48
C ARG A 82 -4.25 3.79 -18.65
N ASN A 83 -4.08 3.70 -17.34
CA ASN A 83 -5.09 3.16 -16.42
C ASN A 83 -5.86 4.23 -15.64
N ALA A 84 -5.67 5.51 -15.98
CA ALA A 84 -6.34 6.65 -15.37
C ALA A 84 -7.88 6.54 -15.37
N ALA A 85 -8.43 6.21 -16.54
CA ALA A 85 -9.86 6.07 -16.75
C ALA A 85 -10.42 4.73 -16.24
N LYS A 86 -9.56 3.79 -15.86
CA LYS A 86 -10.03 2.50 -15.33
C LYS A 86 -10.52 2.70 -13.91
N ALA A 87 -11.77 2.32 -13.68
CA ALA A 87 -12.33 2.29 -12.35
C ALA A 87 -11.64 1.18 -11.53
N ALA A 88 -11.29 1.50 -10.29
CA ALA A 88 -10.77 0.57 -9.31
C ALA A 88 -11.75 0.48 -8.14
N GLN A 89 -11.83 -0.74 -7.58
CA GLN A 89 -12.73 -1.05 -6.49
C GLN A 89 -12.34 -0.28 -5.23
N VAL A 90 -13.36 0.17 -4.49
CA VAL A 90 -13.22 0.76 -3.16
C VAL A 90 -13.39 -0.34 -2.11
N TYR A 91 -12.59 -0.25 -1.05
CA TYR A 91 -12.58 -1.22 0.05
C TYR A 91 -12.80 -0.53 1.38
N ARG A 92 -13.26 -1.29 2.37
CA ARG A 92 -13.21 -0.92 3.79
C ARG A 92 -12.27 -1.85 4.54
N LEU A 93 -11.66 -1.36 5.62
CA LEU A 93 -10.95 -2.22 6.57
C LEU A 93 -11.97 -2.95 7.45
N ALA A 94 -11.92 -4.28 7.43
CA ALA A 94 -12.76 -5.14 8.27
C ALA A 94 -12.07 -5.57 9.56
N GLY A 95 -10.77 -5.29 9.69
CA GLY A 95 -9.97 -5.61 10.86
C GLY A 95 -8.61 -4.90 10.80
N PRO A 96 -7.84 -4.97 11.90
CA PRO A 96 -6.52 -4.34 11.95
C PRO A 96 -5.57 -4.98 10.94
N ILE A 97 -4.82 -4.14 10.21
CA ILE A 97 -3.65 -4.59 9.48
C ILE A 97 -2.52 -4.68 10.49
N GLN A 98 -1.89 -5.84 10.61
CA GLN A 98 -0.63 -5.92 11.34
C GLN A 98 0.43 -5.11 10.58
N THR A 99 0.70 -3.93 11.12
CA THR A 99 1.88 -3.13 10.83
C THR A 99 2.93 -3.48 11.88
N SER A 100 4.19 -3.50 11.48
CA SER A 100 5.29 -3.63 12.43
C SER A 100 5.31 -2.31 13.20
N ALA A 101 4.75 -2.28 14.40
CA ALA A 101 4.81 -1.11 15.25
C ALA A 101 6.28 -0.76 15.55
N ALA A 102 6.54 0.55 15.61
CA ALA A 102 7.80 1.25 15.83
C ALA A 102 8.81 0.56 16.75
#